data_AF-A0A432TAZ0-F1
#
_entry.id   AF-A0A432TAZ0-F1
#
_cell.length_a   1.000
_cell.length_b   1.000
_cell.length_c   1.000
_cell.angle_alpha   90.00
_cell.angle_beta   90.00
_cell.angle_gamma   90.00
#
_symmetry.space_group_name_H-M   'P 1'
#
loop_
_entity.id
_entity.type
_entity.pdbx_description
1 polymer ?
#
loop_
_entity_poly.entity_id
_entity_poly.type
_entity_poly.pdbx_seq_one_letter_code
_entity_poly.pdbx_strand_id
1 'polypeptide(L)'
;MKKTVLLSLSLLIFSACTGTMSNDKNSEISEKMREMSSLKNALNSYSEATINNDVPKLLSFVYPKVFTLISKEKMERILKNVYASKKAPNITNIDHKKISSILPYDAGIYSVIDSKMTIKLDSPVVDNDKFEALLFDKLKSQMAKTADITHNKSEHTFIIKKKSKIIGIKEGNQGWKFVGYEQAKKYASKKVIPESIMRNLK
;
A
#
# COMPACT_ATOMS: atom_id res chain seq x y z
N MET A 1 2.49 68.45 41.01
CA MET A 1 1.79 69.46 40.17
C MET A 1 2.81 70.28 39.38
N LYS A 2 2.92 70.05 38.06
CA LYS A 2 3.34 71.06 37.07
C LYS A 2 2.74 70.67 35.71
N LYS A 3 2.08 71.66 35.11
CA LYS A 3 1.22 71.74 33.92
C LYS A 3 2.03 71.52 32.62
N THR A 4 1.56 70.69 31.65
CA THR A 4 0.95 71.05 30.34
C THR A 4 1.70 72.16 29.56
N VAL A 5 1.98 72.14 28.24
CA VAL A 5 1.29 71.53 27.08
C VAL A 5 2.06 71.89 25.77
N LEU A 6 1.91 71.05 24.72
CA LEU A 6 2.09 71.29 23.25
C LEU A 6 3.50 71.67 22.73
N LEU A 7 3.98 71.38 21.52
CA LEU A 7 3.36 71.07 20.22
C LEU A 7 4.48 70.60 19.27
N SER A 8 4.39 69.42 18.64
CA SER A 8 4.88 69.24 17.27
C SER A 8 4.13 68.10 16.58
N LEU A 9 3.12 68.54 15.85
CA LEU A 9 2.25 67.79 14.97
C LEU A 9 2.95 67.61 13.63
N SER A 10 2.93 66.38 13.09
CA SER A 10 2.77 65.99 11.67
C SER A 10 3.82 65.01 11.13
N LEU A 11 3.44 63.73 11.02
CA LEU A 11 3.37 63.03 9.73
C LEU A 11 2.49 61.76 9.84
N LEU A 12 1.24 61.91 9.40
CA LEU A 12 0.31 60.84 9.01
C LEU A 12 0.83 60.18 7.73
N ILE A 13 0.91 58.84 7.62
CA ILE A 13 0.47 58.01 6.46
C ILE A 13 0.32 56.52 6.91
N PHE A 14 -0.89 55.96 6.70
CA PHE A 14 -1.29 54.58 6.33
C PHE A 14 -0.35 53.38 6.68
N SER A 15 -0.79 52.21 7.14
CA SER A 15 -1.92 51.42 6.67
C SER A 15 -2.08 50.14 7.53
N ALA A 16 -3.34 49.73 7.67
CA ALA A 16 -3.82 48.36 7.52
C ALA A 16 -3.44 47.26 8.52
N CYS A 17 -4.51 46.65 9.04
CA CYS A 17 -4.56 45.23 9.36
C CYS A 17 -3.82 44.39 8.31
N THR A 18 -2.88 43.54 8.72
CA THR A 18 -2.65 42.27 8.04
C THR A 18 -2.43 41.20 9.10
N GLY A 19 -3.48 40.42 9.35
CA GLY A 19 -3.32 39.11 9.97
C GLY A 19 -2.42 38.27 9.08
N THR A 20 -1.32 37.78 9.64
CA THR A 20 -0.47 36.78 9.02
C THR A 20 -1.15 35.41 9.11
N MET A 21 -2.21 35.21 8.31
CA MET A 21 -2.72 33.88 7.96
C MET A 21 -2.15 33.48 6.60
N SER A 22 -0.99 32.83 6.56
CA SER A 22 -0.52 32.15 5.33
C SER A 22 0.64 31.14 5.50
N ASN A 23 1.04 30.75 6.72
CA ASN A 23 2.18 29.82 6.88
C ASN A 23 1.81 28.33 7.04
N ASP A 24 0.57 28.01 7.40
CA ASP A 24 0.19 26.61 7.70
C ASP A 24 0.02 25.74 6.44
N LYS A 25 -0.50 26.30 5.35
CA LYS A 25 -0.77 25.53 4.11
C LYS A 25 0.52 25.04 3.43
N ASN A 26 1.59 25.83 3.48
CA ASN A 26 2.86 25.45 2.86
C ASN A 26 3.57 24.33 3.64
N SER A 27 3.47 24.33 4.98
CA SER A 27 4.00 23.25 5.82
C SER A 27 3.26 21.93 5.57
N GLU A 28 1.92 21.97 5.52
CA GLU A 28 1.07 20.79 5.30
C GLU A 28 1.29 20.15 3.90
N ILE A 29 1.45 20.97 2.86
CA ILE A 29 1.77 20.49 1.50
C ILE A 29 3.14 19.80 1.50
N SER A 30 4.15 20.38 2.15
CA SER A 30 5.49 19.78 2.20
C SER A 30 5.49 18.42 2.90
N GLU A 31 4.70 18.28 3.97
CA GLU A 31 4.58 17.04 4.72
C GLU A 31 3.88 15.94 3.91
N LYS A 32 2.75 16.27 3.26
CA LYS A 32 2.04 15.33 2.39
C LYS A 32 2.92 14.83 1.23
N MET A 33 3.74 15.71 0.64
CA MET A 33 4.71 15.33 -0.39
C MET A 33 5.79 14.39 0.15
N ARG A 34 6.33 14.68 1.34
CA ARG A 34 7.31 13.82 2.02
C ARG A 34 6.74 12.44 2.32
N GLU A 35 5.53 12.38 2.86
CA GLU A 35 4.87 11.10 3.18
C GLU A 35 4.53 10.30 1.92
N MET A 36 4.14 10.97 0.84
CA MET A 36 3.90 10.32 -0.46
C MET A 36 5.20 9.74 -1.04
N SER A 37 6.32 10.46 -0.93
CA SER A 37 7.64 9.96 -1.33
C SER A 37 8.05 8.75 -0.49
N SER A 38 7.89 8.83 0.84
CA SER A 38 8.17 7.72 1.75
C SER A 38 7.32 6.48 1.45
N LEU A 39 6.03 6.66 1.14
CA LEU A 39 5.13 5.58 0.75
C LEU A 39 5.60 4.89 -0.54
N LYS A 40 5.96 5.66 -1.57
CA LYS A 40 6.48 5.12 -2.83
C LYS A 40 7.75 4.30 -2.64
N ASN A 41 8.68 4.80 -1.82
CA ASN A 41 9.91 4.07 -1.51
C ASN A 41 9.62 2.76 -0.76
N ALA A 42 8.72 2.79 0.22
CA ALA A 42 8.31 1.59 0.95
C ALA A 42 7.60 0.58 0.05
N LEU A 43 6.77 1.03 -0.89
CA LEU A 43 6.10 0.18 -1.88
C LEU A 43 7.11 -0.49 -2.81
N ASN A 44 8.11 0.25 -3.30
CA ASN A 44 9.17 -0.31 -4.14
C ASN A 44 9.93 -1.41 -3.40
N SER A 45 10.37 -1.16 -2.17
CA SER A 45 11.05 -2.17 -1.35
C SER A 45 10.15 -3.36 -0.99
N TYR A 46 8.86 -3.14 -0.78
CA TYR A 46 7.89 -4.22 -0.57
C TYR A 46 7.72 -5.09 -1.83
N SER A 47 7.65 -4.45 -3.00
CA SER A 47 7.56 -5.13 -4.28
C SER A 47 8.82 -5.93 -4.60
N GLU A 48 10.00 -5.36 -4.38
CA GLU A 48 11.29 -6.07 -4.50
C GLU A 48 11.36 -7.27 -3.57
N ALA A 49 10.99 -7.10 -2.29
CA ALA A 49 10.97 -8.21 -1.34
C ALA A 49 9.99 -9.31 -1.76
N THR A 50 8.86 -8.94 -2.36
CA THR A 50 7.85 -9.89 -2.87
C THR A 50 8.37 -10.65 -4.09
N ILE A 51 8.98 -9.97 -5.05
CA ILE A 51 9.55 -10.56 -6.28
C ILE A 51 10.72 -11.50 -5.94
N ASN A 52 11.58 -11.07 -5.02
CA ASN A 52 12.77 -11.82 -4.60
C ASN A 52 12.48 -12.89 -3.54
N ASN A 53 11.23 -13.04 -3.11
CA ASN A 53 10.81 -13.94 -2.03
C ASN A 53 11.61 -13.73 -0.72
N ASP A 54 12.01 -12.48 -0.44
CA ASP A 54 12.72 -12.10 0.79
C ASP A 54 11.73 -12.07 1.96
N VAL A 55 11.55 -13.23 2.60
CA VAL A 55 10.58 -13.41 3.68
C VAL A 55 10.84 -12.46 4.86
N PRO A 56 12.07 -12.33 5.41
CA PRO A 56 12.32 -11.38 6.50
C PRO A 56 11.94 -9.94 6.14
N LYS A 57 12.30 -9.47 4.95
CA LYS A 57 11.97 -8.11 4.50
C LYS A 57 10.47 -7.96 4.26
N LEU A 58 9.82 -8.93 3.64
CA LEU A 58 8.37 -8.93 3.40
C LEU A 58 7.60 -8.83 4.72
N LEU A 59 7.97 -9.64 5.72
CA LEU A 59 7.34 -9.61 7.05
C LEU A 59 7.59 -8.31 7.79
N SER A 60 8.67 -7.59 7.50
CA SER A 60 8.89 -6.26 8.06
C SER A 60 7.86 -5.24 7.59
N PHE A 61 7.23 -5.48 6.44
CA PHE A 61 6.18 -4.62 5.88
C PHE A 61 4.76 -5.03 6.28
N VAL A 62 4.57 -6.18 6.93
CA VAL A 62 3.23 -6.60 7.38
C VAL A 62 2.77 -5.70 8.53
N TYR A 63 1.51 -5.25 8.47
CA TYR A 63 0.92 -4.44 9.53
C TYR A 63 0.89 -5.22 10.87
N PRO A 64 1.53 -4.72 11.96
CA PRO A 64 1.78 -5.50 13.16
C PRO A 64 0.54 -6.15 13.79
N LYS A 65 -0.62 -5.49 13.75
CA LYS A 65 -1.86 -6.05 14.30
C LYS A 65 -2.31 -7.33 13.60
N VAL A 66 -1.85 -7.60 12.36
CA VAL A 66 -2.08 -8.89 11.69
C VAL A 66 -1.45 -10.04 12.47
N PHE A 67 -0.34 -9.79 13.18
CA PHE A 67 0.35 -10.82 13.95
C PHE A 67 -0.38 -11.28 15.22
N THR A 68 -1.46 -10.59 15.58
CA THR A 68 -2.39 -11.05 16.63
C THR A 68 -3.23 -12.25 16.18
N LEU A 69 -3.41 -12.43 14.87
CA LEU A 69 -4.16 -13.55 14.28
C LEU A 69 -3.27 -14.77 14.00
N ILE A 70 -2.01 -14.51 13.65
CA ILE A 70 -1.01 -15.52 13.33
C ILE A 70 0.36 -14.94 13.71
N SER A 71 1.13 -15.65 14.55
CA SER A 71 2.43 -15.12 14.96
C SER A 71 3.35 -14.92 13.76
N LYS A 72 4.29 -13.97 13.90
CA LYS A 72 5.26 -13.66 12.84
C LYS A 72 6.09 -14.88 12.47
N GLU A 73 6.50 -15.67 13.47
CA GLU A 73 7.31 -16.88 13.31
C GLU A 73 6.55 -17.97 12.57
N LYS A 74 5.24 -18.10 12.85
CA LYS A 74 4.38 -19.03 12.14
C LYS A 74 4.19 -18.60 10.68
N MET A 75 3.98 -17.30 10.43
CA MET A 75 3.86 -16.78 9.06
C MET A 75 5.17 -16.95 8.28
N GLU A 76 6.31 -16.67 8.91
CA GLU A 76 7.65 -16.85 8.34
C GLU A 76 7.88 -18.29 7.90
N ARG A 77 7.61 -19.25 8.78
CA ARG A 77 7.75 -20.68 8.48
C ARG A 77 6.84 -21.11 7.33
N ILE A 78 5.60 -20.63 7.28
CA ILE A 78 4.68 -20.92 6.17
C ILE A 78 5.25 -20.39 4.85
N LEU A 79 5.69 -19.13 4.81
CA LEU A 79 6.23 -18.52 3.59
C LEU A 79 7.51 -19.22 3.13
N LYS A 80 8.45 -19.51 4.06
CA LYS A 80 9.67 -20.26 3.76
C LYS A 80 9.36 -21.63 3.15
N ASN A 81 8.40 -22.36 3.72
CA ASN A 81 8.00 -23.67 3.19
C ASN A 81 7.37 -23.57 1.80
N VAL A 82 6.53 -22.56 1.56
CA VAL A 82 5.91 -22.32 0.24
C VAL A 82 6.99 -22.04 -0.81
N TYR A 83 7.94 -21.15 -0.52
CA TYR A 83 9.03 -20.82 -1.44
C TYR A 83 10.01 -21.98 -1.65
N ALA A 84 10.36 -22.71 -0.59
CA ALA A 84 11.25 -23.88 -0.67
C ALA A 84 10.65 -25.03 -1.50
N SER A 85 9.31 -25.18 -1.50
CA SER A 85 8.64 -26.24 -2.23
C SER A 85 8.66 -26.09 -3.76
N LYS A 86 9.16 -24.96 -4.28
CA LYS A 86 9.03 -24.54 -5.70
C LYS A 86 7.58 -24.50 -6.22
N LYS A 87 6.58 -24.59 -5.33
CA LYS A 87 5.16 -24.42 -5.64
C LYS A 87 4.68 -22.98 -5.46
N ALA A 88 5.56 -22.09 -5.02
CA ALA A 88 5.26 -20.68 -4.93
C ALA A 88 5.04 -20.11 -6.33
N PRO A 89 4.00 -19.28 -6.53
CA PRO A 89 3.85 -18.55 -7.78
C PRO A 89 5.06 -17.64 -8.02
N ASN A 90 5.62 -17.66 -9.22
CA ASN A 90 6.74 -16.79 -9.57
C ASN A 90 6.21 -15.39 -9.90
N ILE A 91 6.35 -14.45 -8.98
CA ILE A 91 5.93 -13.06 -9.18
C ILE A 91 7.06 -12.33 -9.92
N THR A 92 6.80 -11.93 -11.16
CA THR A 92 7.83 -11.35 -12.03
C THR A 92 7.78 -9.84 -12.09
N ASN A 93 6.63 -9.23 -11.77
CA ASN A 93 6.48 -7.79 -11.76
C ASN A 93 5.34 -7.34 -10.84
N ILE A 94 5.50 -6.18 -10.20
CA ILE A 94 4.45 -5.48 -9.46
C ILE A 94 4.48 -4.01 -9.89
N ASP A 95 3.34 -3.51 -10.32
CA ASP A 95 3.17 -2.16 -10.84
C ASP A 95 2.07 -1.42 -10.07
N HIS A 96 2.45 -0.36 -9.35
CA HIS A 96 1.53 0.47 -8.58
C HIS A 96 0.89 1.53 -9.47
N LYS A 97 -0.30 1.24 -9.98
CA LYS A 97 -1.01 2.05 -10.97
C LYS A 97 -1.54 3.36 -10.42
N LYS A 98 -2.06 3.33 -9.20
CA LYS A 98 -2.65 4.50 -8.55
C LYS A 98 -2.39 4.43 -7.06
N ILE A 99 -1.88 5.53 -6.51
CA ILE A 99 -1.75 5.74 -5.07
C ILE A 99 -2.72 6.87 -4.72
N SER A 100 -3.69 6.61 -3.85
CA SER A 100 -4.63 7.63 -3.41
C SER A 100 -3.95 8.68 -2.56
N SER A 101 -4.64 9.81 -2.34
CA SER A 101 -4.25 10.79 -1.33
C SER A 101 -4.01 10.11 0.02
N ILE A 102 -3.08 10.69 0.79
CA ILE A 102 -2.80 10.29 2.16
C ILE A 102 -3.89 10.87 3.05
N LEU A 103 -4.54 10.00 3.82
CA LEU A 103 -5.65 10.35 4.69
C LEU A 103 -5.29 10.06 6.14
N PRO A 104 -5.66 10.93 7.08
CA PRO A 104 -5.49 10.65 8.49
C PRO A 104 -6.51 9.60 8.96
N TYR A 105 -6.14 8.92 10.04
CA TYR A 105 -7.04 8.13 10.88
C TYR A 105 -6.52 8.18 12.33
N ASP A 106 -7.24 7.57 13.27
CA ASP A 106 -7.06 7.76 14.71
C ASP A 106 -5.62 7.58 15.23
N ALA A 107 -4.81 6.68 14.61
CA ALA A 107 -3.45 6.38 15.05
C ALA A 107 -2.35 6.82 14.06
N GLY A 108 -2.70 7.50 12.97
CA GLY A 108 -1.71 7.94 11.97
C GLY A 108 -2.32 8.24 10.61
N ILE A 109 -1.66 7.76 9.56
CA ILE A 109 -2.07 8.01 8.17
C ILE A 109 -2.18 6.71 7.37
N TYR A 110 -2.99 6.73 6.32
CA TYR A 110 -3.13 5.61 5.39
C TYR A 110 -3.31 6.09 3.95
N SER A 111 -3.11 5.18 3.01
CA SER A 111 -3.40 5.37 1.59
C SER A 111 -3.85 4.05 0.97
N VAL A 112 -4.64 4.13 -0.10
CA VAL A 112 -5.11 2.99 -0.88
C VAL A 112 -4.35 2.95 -2.20
N ILE A 113 -3.80 1.79 -2.52
CA ILE A 113 -2.93 1.57 -3.66
C ILE A 113 -3.54 0.52 -4.58
N ASP A 114 -3.88 0.93 -5.80
CA ASP A 114 -4.24 0.01 -6.87
C ASP A 114 -2.96 -0.49 -7.55
N SER A 115 -2.78 -1.81 -7.56
CA SER A 115 -1.58 -2.46 -8.09
C SER A 115 -1.93 -3.55 -9.09
N LYS A 116 -1.06 -3.78 -10.07
CA LYS A 116 -1.12 -4.91 -11.00
C LYS A 116 0.10 -5.80 -10.77
N MET A 117 -0.13 -7.07 -10.52
CA MET A 117 0.90 -8.08 -10.29
C MET A 117 0.93 -9.06 -11.45
N THR A 118 2.11 -9.34 -11.99
CA THR A 118 2.32 -10.38 -12.99
C THR A 118 2.90 -11.60 -12.31
N ILE A 119 2.23 -12.73 -12.52
CA ILE A 119 2.62 -14.04 -12.00
C ILE A 119 2.87 -14.94 -13.19
N LYS A 120 4.01 -15.62 -13.20
CA LYS A 120 4.32 -16.75 -14.09
C LYS A 120 4.07 -18.04 -13.30
N LEU A 121 3.29 -18.93 -13.88
CA LEU A 121 3.02 -20.26 -13.34
C LEU A 121 3.38 -21.28 -14.41
N ASP A 122 4.30 -22.18 -14.09
CA ASP A 122 4.63 -23.31 -14.95
C ASP A 122 3.52 -24.37 -14.83
N SER A 123 3.19 -25.03 -15.94
CA SER A 123 2.28 -26.18 -15.91
C SER A 123 2.88 -27.28 -15.04
N PRO A 124 2.15 -27.83 -14.06
CA PRO A 124 2.64 -28.97 -13.28
C PRO A 124 2.70 -30.27 -14.10
N VAL A 125 2.07 -30.31 -15.27
CA VAL A 125 2.11 -31.44 -16.21
C VAL A 125 2.39 -30.89 -17.60
N VAL A 126 3.64 -31.02 -18.02
CA VAL A 126 4.15 -30.57 -19.33
C VAL A 126 3.63 -31.51 -20.42
N ASP A 127 3.46 -31.00 -21.65
CA ASP A 127 3.02 -31.75 -22.84
C ASP A 127 1.65 -32.44 -22.71
N ASN A 128 0.80 -31.95 -21.81
CA ASN A 128 -0.57 -32.43 -21.65
C ASN A 128 -1.59 -31.33 -21.94
N ASP A 129 -1.88 -31.15 -23.23
CA ASP A 129 -2.83 -30.14 -23.72
C ASP A 129 -4.19 -30.16 -23.01
N LYS A 130 -4.70 -31.36 -22.72
CA LYS A 130 -6.00 -31.51 -22.03
C LYS A 130 -5.93 -30.99 -20.59
N PHE A 131 -4.86 -31.34 -19.88
CA PHE A 131 -4.63 -30.86 -18.53
C PHE A 131 -4.43 -29.34 -18.50
N GLU A 132 -3.63 -28.80 -19.41
CA GLU A 132 -3.35 -27.37 -19.50
C GLU A 132 -4.58 -26.55 -19.87
N ALA A 133 -5.43 -27.05 -20.78
CA ALA A 133 -6.70 -26.43 -21.10
C ALA A 133 -7.63 -26.39 -19.87
N LEU A 134 -7.73 -27.50 -19.14
CA LEU A 134 -8.55 -27.59 -17.93
C LEU A 134 -8.03 -26.66 -16.83
N LEU A 135 -6.70 -26.57 -16.66
CA LEU A 135 -6.07 -25.64 -15.73
C LEU A 135 -6.33 -24.18 -16.14
N PHE A 136 -6.21 -23.85 -17.43
CA PHE A 136 -6.50 -22.51 -17.94
C PHE A 136 -7.95 -22.09 -17.67
N ASP A 137 -8.91 -22.97 -17.97
CA ASP A 137 -10.33 -22.73 -17.74
C ASP A 137 -10.62 -22.57 -16.25
N LYS A 138 -9.99 -23.38 -15.40
CA LYS A 138 -10.07 -23.24 -13.94
C LYS A 138 -9.54 -21.89 -13.48
N LEU A 139 -8.35 -21.48 -13.92
CA LEU A 139 -7.77 -20.17 -13.59
C LEU A 139 -8.70 -19.02 -14.03
N LYS A 140 -9.25 -19.09 -15.25
CA LYS A 140 -10.22 -18.11 -15.74
C LYS A 140 -11.49 -18.08 -14.89
N SER A 141 -12.10 -19.23 -14.61
CA SER A 141 -13.32 -19.30 -13.80
C SER A 141 -13.14 -18.67 -12.41
N GLN A 142 -11.96 -18.83 -11.81
CA GLN A 142 -11.66 -18.33 -10.48
C GLN A 142 -11.27 -16.85 -10.45
N MET A 143 -10.62 -16.34 -11.50
CA MET A 143 -9.93 -15.05 -11.45
C MET A 143 -10.29 -14.06 -12.55
N ALA A 144 -11.10 -14.42 -13.55
CA ALA A 144 -11.38 -13.56 -14.72
C ALA A 144 -11.90 -12.15 -14.37
N LYS A 145 -12.57 -11.98 -13.22
CA LYS A 145 -13.03 -10.65 -12.75
C LYS A 145 -11.89 -9.73 -12.32
N THR A 146 -10.73 -10.30 -11.96
CA THR A 146 -9.62 -9.59 -11.32
C THR A 146 -8.27 -9.84 -11.99
N ALA A 147 -8.20 -10.68 -13.01
CA ALA A 147 -6.95 -11.01 -13.68
C ALA A 147 -7.16 -11.28 -15.18
N ASP A 148 -6.20 -10.82 -15.97
CA ASP A 148 -6.04 -11.25 -17.36
C ASP A 148 -5.14 -12.49 -17.35
N ILE A 149 -5.54 -13.57 -18.00
CA ILE A 149 -4.79 -14.84 -18.00
C ILE A 149 -4.50 -15.25 -19.44
N THR A 150 -3.24 -15.50 -19.74
CA THR A 150 -2.79 -16.01 -21.04
C THR A 150 -2.02 -17.31 -20.84
N HIS A 151 -2.18 -18.25 -21.77
CA HIS A 151 -1.46 -19.51 -21.81
C HIS A 151 -0.46 -19.50 -22.97
N ASN A 152 0.82 -19.66 -22.66
CA ASN A 152 1.88 -19.87 -23.64
C ASN A 152 2.15 -21.38 -23.74
N LYS A 153 1.58 -22.00 -24.78
CA LYS A 153 1.68 -23.45 -25.01
C LYS A 153 3.12 -23.91 -25.25
N SER A 154 3.92 -23.16 -25.99
CA SER A 154 5.29 -23.58 -26.30
C SER A 154 6.21 -23.57 -25.08
N GLU A 155 5.89 -22.74 -24.08
CA GLU A 155 6.63 -22.70 -22.82
C GLU A 155 5.92 -23.46 -21.68
N HIS A 156 4.75 -24.05 -21.94
CA HIS A 156 3.90 -24.68 -20.91
C HIS A 156 3.67 -23.78 -19.71
N THR A 157 3.43 -22.48 -19.94
CA THR A 157 3.34 -21.46 -18.89
C THR A 157 2.08 -20.62 -18.96
N PHE A 158 1.57 -20.26 -17.79
CA PHE A 158 0.46 -19.33 -17.62
C PHE A 158 1.00 -18.00 -17.10
N ILE A 159 0.65 -16.93 -17.81
CA ILE A 159 0.90 -15.57 -17.35
C ILE A 159 -0.41 -15.00 -16.80
N ILE A 160 -0.40 -14.68 -15.52
CA ILE A 160 -1.56 -14.14 -14.79
C ILE A 160 -1.24 -12.70 -14.42
N LYS A 161 -1.98 -11.76 -14.98
CA LYS A 161 -1.87 -10.33 -14.73
C LYS A 161 -3.00 -9.89 -13.81
N LYS A 162 -2.80 -10.03 -12.50
CA LYS A 162 -3.80 -9.80 -11.46
C LYS A 162 -3.85 -8.34 -11.00
N LYS A 163 -5.04 -7.75 -11.03
CA LYS A 163 -5.35 -6.48 -10.36
C LYS A 163 -5.55 -6.74 -8.87
N SER A 164 -4.98 -5.88 -8.04
CA SER A 164 -5.06 -5.97 -6.59
C SER A 164 -5.14 -4.57 -5.99
N LYS A 165 -5.71 -4.48 -4.79
CA LYS A 165 -5.76 -3.27 -4.00
C LYS A 165 -5.05 -3.55 -2.67
N ILE A 166 -4.18 -2.64 -2.27
CA ILE A 166 -3.37 -2.72 -1.05
C ILE A 166 -3.67 -1.47 -0.23
N ILE A 167 -3.66 -1.60 1.09
CA ILE A 167 -3.77 -0.46 2.01
C ILE A 167 -2.41 -0.28 2.65
N GLY A 168 -1.82 0.89 2.46
CA GLY A 168 -0.64 1.34 3.19
C GLY A 168 -1.06 2.05 4.47
N ILE A 169 -0.46 1.68 5.60
CA ILE A 169 -0.78 2.21 6.93
C ILE A 169 0.54 2.62 7.60
N LYS A 170 0.58 3.82 8.18
CA LYS A 170 1.69 4.33 8.98
C LYS A 170 1.15 4.84 10.32
N GLU A 171 1.64 4.28 11.43
CA GLU A 171 1.30 4.70 12.80
C GLU A 171 2.48 5.46 13.42
N GLY A 172 2.25 6.70 13.86
CA GLY A 172 3.29 7.57 14.43
C GLY A 172 4.58 7.61 13.59
N ASN A 173 5.72 7.35 14.25
CA ASN A 173 7.05 7.35 13.63
C ASN A 173 7.44 6.00 13.00
N GLN A 174 6.53 5.02 12.95
CA GLN A 174 6.82 3.74 12.30
C GLN A 174 6.88 3.91 10.77
N GLY A 175 7.61 3.01 10.10
CA GLY A 175 7.59 2.93 8.64
C GLY A 175 6.25 2.41 8.11
N TRP A 176 5.96 2.68 6.83
CA TRP A 176 4.77 2.18 6.14
C TRP A 176 4.67 0.65 6.20
N LYS A 177 3.46 0.17 6.48
CA LYS A 177 3.07 -1.24 6.49
C LYS A 177 1.93 -1.48 5.51
N PHE A 178 1.79 -2.70 5.04
CA PHE A 178 0.84 -3.06 3.99
C PHE A 178 -0.07 -4.20 4.41
N VAL A 179 -1.31 -4.12 3.95
CA VAL A 179 -2.29 -5.20 4.02
C VAL A 179 -3.07 -5.24 2.71
N GLY A 180 -3.27 -6.44 2.15
CA GLY A 180 -4.13 -6.60 0.98
C GLY A 180 -5.57 -6.24 1.32
N TYR A 181 -6.27 -5.55 0.42
CA TYR A 181 -7.61 -5.01 0.67
C TYR A 181 -8.64 -6.10 1.01
N GLU A 182 -8.61 -7.24 0.33
CA GLU A 182 -9.49 -8.38 0.64
C GLU A 182 -9.15 -9.02 2.00
N GLN A 183 -7.87 -9.07 2.36
CA GLN A 183 -7.44 -9.51 3.68
C GLN A 183 -7.91 -8.53 4.76
N ALA A 184 -7.79 -7.22 4.51
CA ALA A 184 -8.26 -6.18 5.42
C ALA A 184 -9.76 -6.29 5.69
N LYS A 185 -10.58 -6.53 4.65
CA LYS A 185 -12.02 -6.82 4.81
C LYS A 185 -12.28 -8.04 5.70
N LYS A 186 -11.55 -9.14 5.48
CA LYS A 186 -11.66 -10.35 6.31
C LYS A 186 -11.21 -10.12 7.76
N TYR A 187 -10.29 -9.18 7.97
CA TYR A 187 -9.74 -8.86 9.29
C TYR A 187 -10.50 -7.73 10.02
N ALA A 188 -11.39 -7.01 9.33
CA ALA A 188 -12.17 -5.92 9.90
C ALA A 188 -13.06 -6.39 11.06
N SER A 189 -13.75 -7.53 10.92
CA SER A 189 -14.55 -8.12 12.01
C SER A 189 -13.72 -8.54 13.23
N LYS A 190 -12.41 -8.68 13.06
CA LYS A 190 -11.46 -9.03 14.12
C LYS A 190 -10.79 -7.80 14.75
N LYS A 191 -11.21 -6.59 14.38
CA LYS A 191 -10.67 -5.30 14.86
C LYS A 191 -9.16 -5.12 14.61
N VAL A 192 -8.60 -5.87 13.66
CA VAL A 192 -7.18 -5.75 13.28
C VAL A 192 -6.95 -4.49 12.45
N ILE A 193 -7.87 -4.20 11.52
CA ILE A 193 -7.83 -2.98 10.73
C ILE A 193 -8.78 -1.95 11.36
N PRO A 194 -8.32 -0.72 11.64
CA PRO A 194 -9.16 0.33 12.19
C PRO A 194 -10.42 0.57 11.35
N GLU A 195 -11.57 0.70 12.02
CA GLU A 195 -12.85 0.91 11.33
C GLU A 195 -12.89 2.23 10.55
N SER A 196 -12.18 3.26 11.02
CA SER A 196 -12.03 4.55 10.36
C SER A 196 -11.39 4.41 8.98
N ILE A 197 -10.45 3.49 8.80
CA ILE A 197 -9.91 3.13 7.49
C ILE A 197 -11.00 2.42 6.68
N MET A 198 -11.64 1.38 7.24
CA MET A 198 -12.61 0.55 6.53
C MET A 198 -13.84 1.30 6.02
N ARG A 199 -14.30 2.35 6.71
CA ARG A 199 -15.44 3.19 6.27
C ARG A 199 -15.17 3.93 4.95
N ASN A 200 -13.91 4.30 4.71
CA ASN A 200 -13.48 5.06 3.54
C ASN A 200 -13.08 4.17 2.35
N LEU A 201 -13.18 2.85 2.51
CA LEU A 201 -12.83 1.85 1.51
C LEU A 201 -14.00 1.43 0.60
N LYS A 202 -15.18 2.02 0.78
CA LYS A 202 -16.40 1.70 0.03
C LYS A 202 -16.30 2.09 -1.44
#